data_AF-A0A1G9N953-F1
#
_entry.id   AF-A0A1G9N953-F1
#
_cell.length_a   1.000
_cell.length_b   1.000
_cell.length_c   1.000
_cell.angle_alpha   90.00
_cell.angle_beta   90.00
_cell.angle_gamma   90.00
#
_symmetry.space_group_name_H-M   'P 1'
#
loop_
_entity.id
_entity.type
_entity.pdbx_description
1 polymer ?
#
loop_
_entity_poly.entity_id
_entity_poly.type
_entity_poly.pdbx_seq_one_letter_code
_entity_poly.pdbx_strand_id
1 'polypeptide(L)' 'MTPHVHITVEDIRQIAWTLVDLHGPQAIGYADEAVLDLDGQGKVEGADAWRALRSVMEDALAGRLGRTGSLSIH' A
#
# COMPACT_ATOMS: atom_id res chain seq x y z
N MET A 1 -13.70 5.45 23.74
CA MET A 1 -14.05 5.31 22.31
C MET A 1 -12.74 5.22 21.55
N THR A 2 -12.17 4.02 21.43
CA THR A 2 -10.96 3.81 20.63
C THR A 2 -11.34 4.01 19.16
N PRO A 3 -10.73 4.95 18.42
CA PRO A 3 -11.02 5.10 17.01
C PRO A 3 -10.58 3.81 16.30
N HIS A 4 -11.54 3.08 15.73
CA HIS A 4 -11.22 2.01 14.79
C HIS A 4 -10.77 2.71 13.51
N VAL A 5 -9.47 2.71 13.25
CA VAL A 5 -8.92 3.18 11.98
C VAL A 5 -9.42 2.21 10.91
N HIS A 6 -10.51 2.60 10.23
CA HIS A 6 -10.94 1.94 9.01
C HIS A 6 -10.07 2.44 7.89
N ILE A 7 -9.02 1.68 7.57
CA ILE A 7 -8.22 1.93 6.37
C ILE A 7 -9.08 1.51 5.18
N THR A 8 -9.46 2.47 4.33
CA THR A 8 -10.18 2.17 3.09
C THR A 8 -9.22 1.76 1.99
N VAL A 9 -9.75 1.19 0.90
CA VAL A 9 -8.95 0.86 -0.29
C VAL A 9 -8.29 2.11 -0.89
N GLU A 10 -8.94 3.27 -0.79
CA GLU A 10 -8.37 4.54 -1.26
C GLU A 10 -7.20 4.99 -0.38
N ASP A 11 -7.28 4.80 0.94
CA ASP A 11 -6.16 5.08 1.84
C ASP A 11 -4.95 4.21 1.51
N ILE A 12 -5.15 2.91 1.24
CA ILE A 12 -4.08 1.99 0.83
C ILE A 12 -3.44 2.47 -0.48
N ARG A 13 -4.24 2.94 -1.43
CA ARG A 13 -3.75 3.51 -2.69
C ARG A 13 -2.94 4.78 -2.49
N GLN A 14 -3.42 5.69 -1.66
CA GLN A 14 -2.68 6.92 -1.35
C GLN A 14 -1.35 6.60 -0.67
N ILE A 15 -1.33 5.70 0.32
CA ILE A 15 -0.11 5.28 1.02
C ILE A 15 0.88 4.64 0.04
N ALA A 16 0.42 3.72 -0.80
CA ALA A 16 1.24 3.08 -1.83
C ALA A 16 1.84 4.11 -2.81
N TRP A 17 1.02 5.08 -3.26
CA TRP A 17 1.50 6.16 -4.14
C TRP A 17 2.53 7.03 -3.46
N THR A 18 2.31 7.43 -2.20
CA THR A 18 3.27 8.22 -1.43
C THR A 18 4.59 7.48 -1.28
N LEU A 19 4.56 6.18 -0.99
CA LEU A 19 5.78 5.37 -0.89
C LEU A 19 6.53 5.27 -2.22
N VAL A 20 5.81 5.07 -3.33
CA VAL A 20 6.40 5.03 -4.68
C VAL A 20 6.92 6.41 -5.11
N ASP A 21 6.25 7.50 -4.75
CA ASP A 21 6.69 8.87 -5.05
C ASP A 21 7.98 9.22 -4.28
N LEU A 22 8.08 8.79 -3.01
CA LEU A 22 9.25 9.05 -2.15
C LEU A 22 10.44 8.14 -2.44
N HIS A 23 10.20 6.85 -2.65
CA HIS A 23 11.25 5.82 -2.72
C HIS A 23 11.37 5.15 -4.09
N GLY A 24 10.47 5.46 -5.03
CA GLY A 24 10.48 4.88 -6.36
C GLY A 24 10.42 3.34 -6.31
N PRO A 25 11.23 2.65 -7.14
CA PRO A 25 11.31 1.19 -7.15
C PRO A 25 11.72 0.56 -5.80
N GLN A 26 12.39 1.30 -4.92
CA GLN A 26 12.84 0.79 -3.62
C GLN A 26 11.66 0.56 -2.66
N ALA A 27 10.50 1.19 -2.90
CA ALA A 27 9.28 0.98 -2.13
C ALA A 27 8.85 -0.49 -2.09
N ILE A 28 9.08 -1.24 -3.19
CA ILE A 28 8.79 -2.67 -3.27
C ILE A 28 9.68 -3.47 -2.31
N GLY A 29 10.97 -3.12 -2.24
CA GLY A 29 11.91 -3.77 -1.33
C GLY A 29 11.51 -3.60 0.13
N TYR A 30 11.09 -2.40 0.53
CA TYR A 30 10.58 -2.16 1.89
C TYR A 30 9.31 -2.97 2.20
N ALA A 31 8.43 -3.14 1.22
CA ALA A 31 7.24 -3.97 1.38
C ALA A 31 7.60 -5.45 1.55
N ASP A 32 8.54 -5.95 0.75
CA ASP A 32 9.01 -7.33 0.85
C ASP A 32 9.68 -7.61 2.21
N GLU A 33 10.51 -6.69 2.70
CA GLU A 33 11.12 -6.80 4.04
C GLU A 33 10.05 -6.79 5.15
N ALA A 34 9.06 -5.91 5.06
CA ALA A 34 7.96 -5.85 6.02
C ALA A 34 7.11 -7.13 6.02
N VAL A 35 6.85 -7.72 4.85
CA VAL A 35 6.15 -9.01 4.74
C VAL A 35 6.97 -10.11 5.40
N LEU A 36 8.28 -10.20 5.10
CA LEU A 36 9.18 -11.20 5.70
C LEU A 36 9.24 -11.09 7.23
N ASP A 37 9.35 -9.87 7.76
CA ASP A 37 9.40 -9.62 9.20
C ASP A 37 8.08 -10.01 9.89
N LEU A 38 6.94 -9.65 9.30
CA LEU A 38 5.63 -9.98 9.85
C LEU A 38 5.31 -11.47 9.76
N ASP A 39 5.68 -12.12 8.67
CA ASP A 39 5.53 -13.57 8.49
C ASP A 39 6.39 -14.33 9.52
N GLY A 40 7.63 -13.89 9.73
CA GLY A 40 8.53 -14.41 10.77
C GLY A 40 8.01 -14.22 12.20
N GLN A 41 7.22 -13.17 12.44
CA GLN A 41 6.53 -12.92 13.71
C GLN A 41 5.17 -13.63 13.83
N GLY A 42 4.73 -14.36 12.80
CA GLY A 42 3.40 -15.00 12.76
C GLY A 42 2.23 -14.03 12.61
N LYS A 43 2.48 -12.79 12.21
CA LYS A 43 1.48 -11.72 12.02
C LYS A 43 0.93 -11.75 10.59
N VAL A 44 0.17 -12.79 10.29
CA VAL A 44 -0.33 -13.08 8.93
C VAL A 44 -1.20 -11.94 8.37
N GLU A 45 -2.10 -11.37 9.16
CA GLU A 45 -2.95 -10.26 8.72
C GLU A 45 -2.15 -9.01 8.31
N GLY A 46 -1.06 -8.74 9.03
CA GLY A 46 -0.16 -7.65 8.69
C GLY A 46 0.62 -7.95 7.40
N ALA A 47 1.12 -9.18 7.26
CA ALA A 47 1.81 -9.61 6.05
C ALA A 47 0.89 -9.51 4.82
N ASP A 48 -0.38 -9.90 4.94
CA ASP A 48 -1.35 -9.79 3.85
C ASP A 48 -1.69 -8.33 3.50
N ALA A 49 -1.77 -7.44 4.48
CA ALA A 49 -1.93 -6.02 4.23
C ALA A 49 -0.74 -5.44 3.44
N TRP A 50 0.50 -5.82 3.79
CA TRP A 50 1.70 -5.40 3.06
C TRP A 50 1.80 -6.03 1.66
N ARG A 51 1.35 -7.29 1.48
CA ARG A 51 1.23 -7.92 0.15
C ARG A 51 0.24 -7.17 -0.74
N ALA A 52 -0.90 -6.75 -0.20
CA ALA A 52 -1.85 -5.92 -0.93
C ALA A 52 -1.25 -4.56 -1.30
N LEU A 53 -0.56 -3.90 -0.38
CA LEU A 53 0.14 -2.64 -0.62
C LEU A 53 1.20 -2.78 -1.73
N ARG A 54 1.99 -3.86 -1.70
CA ARG A 54 3.02 -4.20 -2.71
C ARG A 54 2.42 -4.28 -4.10
N SER A 55 1.31 -5.01 -4.27
CA SER A 55 0.61 -5.11 -5.56
C SER A 55 0.19 -3.73 -6.09
N VAL A 56 -0.32 -2.87 -5.22
CA VAL A 56 -0.73 -1.50 -5.60
C VAL A 56 0.49 -0.65 -5.98
N MET A 57 1.61 -0.78 -5.27
CA MET A 57 2.86 -0.10 -5.61
C MET A 57 3.44 -0.57 -6.95
N GLU A 58 3.36 -1.87 -7.26
CA GLU A 58 3.77 -2.42 -8.56
C GLU A 58 2.93 -1.83 -9.70
N ASP A 59 1.61 -1.67 -9.50
CA ASP A 59 0.73 -1.02 -10.48
C ASP A 59 0.97 0.49 -10.61
N ALA A 60 1.39 1.15 -9.53
CA ALA A 60 1.77 2.57 -9.56
C ALA A 60 3.06 2.77 -10.35
N LEU A 61 4.08 1.94 -10.08
CA LEU A 61 5.36 1.95 -10.82
C LEU A 61 5.20 1.59 -12.30
N ALA A 62 4.30 0.66 -12.61
CA ALA A 62 3.98 0.30 -13.99
C ALA A 62 3.17 1.37 -14.73
N GLY A 63 2.80 2.48 -14.06
CA GLY A 63 1.96 3.53 -14.63
C GLY A 63 0.53 3.07 -14.94
N ARG A 64 0.10 1.94 -14.38
CA ARG A 64 -1.24 1.35 -14.58
C ARG A 64 -2.28 1.96 -13.66
N LEU A 65 -1.86 2.48 -12.50
CA LEU A 65 -2.70 3.35 -11.69
C LEU A 65 -2.72 4.74 -12.33
N GLY A 66 -3.78 5.05 -13.08
CA GLY A 66 -4.11 6.43 -13.37
C GLY A 66 -4.22 7.19 -12.04
N ARG A 67 -3.53 8.33 -11.92
CA ARG A 67 -3.74 9.26 -10.81
C ARG A 67 -5.20 9.69 -10.90
N THR A 68 -6.09 8.98 -10.20
CA THR A 68 -7.51 9.32 -10.10
C THR A 68 -7.61 10.59 -9.26
N GLY A 69 -7.28 11.72 -9.89
CA GLY A 69 -7.81 13.00 -9.54
C GLY A 69 -9.20 13.11 -10.14
N SER A 70 -10.12 13.66 -9.35
CA SER A 70 -11.54 13.88 -9.65
C SER A 70 -12.45 12.67 -9.41
N LEU A 71 -12.72 12.42 -8.13
CA LEU A 71 -14.07 12.02 -7.72
C LEU A 71 -15.00 13.21 -8.04
N SER A 72 -15.58 13.23 -9.24
CA SER A 72 -16.75 14.07 -9.51
C SER A 72 -17.93 13.44 -8.79
N ILE A 73 -18.24 13.97 -7.61
CA ILE A 73 -19.53 13.75 -6.94
C ILE A 73 -20.54 14.69 -7.58
N HIS A 74 -21.57 14.10 -8.17
CA HIS A 74 -22.77 14.76 -8.70
C HIS A 74 -23.81 14.92 -7.59
#